data_AF-A0A0M0KM53-F1
#
_entry.id   AF-A0A0M0KM53-F1
#
_cell.length_a   1.000
_cell.length_b   1.000
_cell.length_c   1.000
_cell.angle_alpha   90.00
_cell.angle_beta   90.00
_cell.angle_gamma   90.00
#
_symmetry.space_group_name_H-M   'P 1'
#
loop_
_entity.id
_entity.type
_entity.pdbx_description
1 polymer ?
#
loop_
_entity_poly.entity_id
_entity_poly.type
_entity_poly.pdbx_seq_one_letter_code
_entity_poly.pdbx_strand_id
1 'polypeptide(L)' 'MRLEKLEINQSGKIEIDLMKREGPFVVVVSDGRAKITSLPPHGETKVLTHQGKVKRIKFDEGEEF' A
#
# COMPACT_ATOMS: atom_id res chain seq x y z
N MET A 1 -7.45 -3.27 -6.21
CA MET A 1 -7.16 -1.89 -5.72
C MET A 1 -5.88 -1.35 -6.36
N ARG A 2 -5.77 -0.03 -6.59
CA ARG A 2 -4.60 0.56 -7.26
C ARG A 2 -3.65 1.18 -6.24
N LEU A 3 -2.36 0.92 -6.40
CA LEU A 3 -1.31 1.59 -5.61
C LEU A 3 -1.20 3.06 -6.01
N GLU A 4 -1.43 3.94 -5.06
CA GLU A 4 -1.20 5.38 -5.18
C GLU A 4 0.19 5.72 -4.63
N LYS A 5 0.91 6.63 -5.29
CA LYS A 5 2.18 7.15 -4.78
C LYS A 5 1.88 8.16 -3.68
N LEU A 6 2.56 8.04 -2.54
CA LEU A 6 2.57 9.07 -1.51
C LEU A 6 3.80 9.96 -1.68
N GLU A 7 3.62 11.25 -1.48
CA GLU A 7 4.73 12.20 -1.44
C GLU A 7 5.39 12.18 -0.07
N ILE A 8 6.72 12.22 -0.07
CA ILE A 8 7.54 12.38 1.12
C ILE A 8 8.03 13.82 1.07
N ASN A 9 7.69 14.63 2.07
CA ASN A 9 8.08 16.03 2.10
C ASN A 9 9.59 16.18 2.41
N GLN A 10 10.11 17.41 2.32
CA GLN A 10 11.53 17.71 2.53
C GLN A 10 12.04 17.31 3.93
N SER A 11 11.15 17.16 4.91
CA SER A 11 11.47 16.70 6.27
C SER A 11 11.40 15.18 6.43
N GLY A 12 11.21 14.42 5.34
CA GLY A 12 11.10 12.97 5.37
C GLY A 12 9.76 12.44 5.90
N LYS A 13 8.73 13.29 5.98
CA LYS A 13 7.41 12.90 6.51
C LYS A 13 6.43 12.61 5.38
N ILE A 14 5.48 11.74 5.68
CA ILE A 14 4.32 11.44 4.86
C ILE A 14 3.11 12.00 5.60
N GLU A 15 2.34 12.86 4.93
CA GLU A 15 1.08 13.36 5.44
C GLU A 15 -0.07 12.60 4.77
N ILE A 16 -0.95 12.04 5.57
CA ILE A 16 -2.10 11.25 5.11
C ILE A 16 -3.35 11.91 5.66
N ASP A 17 -4.22 12.35 4.76
CA ASP A 17 -5.55 12.83 5.11
C ASP A 17 -6.47 11.65 5.43
N LEU A 18 -6.65 11.35 6.71
CA LEU A 18 -7.45 10.23 7.18
C LEU A 18 -8.94 10.41 6.86
N MET A 19 -9.44 11.64 6.71
CA MET A 19 -10.84 11.90 6.36
C MET A 19 -11.17 11.49 4.93
N LYS A 20 -10.16 11.34 4.07
CA LYS A 20 -10.30 10.87 2.69
C LYS A 20 -10.09 9.37 2.54
N ARG A 21 -9.90 8.64 3.64
CA ARG A 21 -9.62 7.20 3.62
C ARG A 21 -10.73 6.45 4.34
N GLU A 22 -11.43 5.61 3.60
CA GLU A 22 -12.46 4.72 4.12
C GLU A 22 -11.91 3.31 4.24
N GLY A 23 -12.20 2.65 5.37
CA GLY A 23 -11.80 1.27 5.61
C GLY A 23 -10.29 1.07 5.86
N PRO A 24 -9.86 -0.21 5.95
CA PRO A 24 -8.47 -0.54 6.21
C PRO A 24 -7.59 -0.24 4.99
N PHE A 25 -6.40 0.31 5.25
CA PHE A 25 -5.40 0.60 4.22
C PHE A 25 -4.01 0.26 4.72
N VAL A 26 -3.07 0.12 3.77
CA VAL A 26 -1.66 -0.12 4.06
C VAL A 26 -0.79 0.93 3.37
N VAL A 27 0.23 1.38 4.08
CA VAL A 27 1.31 2.21 3.55
C VAL A 27 2.58 1.38 3.49
N VAL A 28 3.24 1.40 2.35
CA VAL A 28 4.49 0.68 2.13
C VAL A 28 5.58 1.64 1.70
N VAL A 29 6.69 1.65 2.44
CA VAL A 29 7.85 2.50 2.20
C VAL A 29 9.04 1.63 1.83
N SER A 30 9.68 1.92 0.71
CA SER A 30 10.88 1.21 0.24
C SER A 30 11.70 2.10 -0.70
N ASP A 31 13.00 2.16 -0.50
CA ASP A 31 13.93 2.89 -1.38
C ASP A 31 13.58 4.38 -1.57
N GLY A 32 13.21 5.07 -0.49
CA GLY A 32 12.81 6.48 -0.51
C GLY A 32 11.48 6.74 -1.22
N ARG A 33 10.68 5.70 -1.49
CA ARG A 33 9.36 5.81 -2.12
C ARG A 33 8.30 5.26 -1.19
N ALA A 34 7.17 5.95 -1.12
CA ALA A 34 6.02 5.50 -0.37
C ALA A 34 4.83 5.27 -1.32
N LYS A 35 4.07 4.20 -1.04
CA LYS A 35 2.81 3.91 -1.71
C LYS A 35 1.74 3.59 -0.68
N ILE A 36 0.50 3.93 -1.01
CA ILE A 36 -0.69 3.59 -0.23
C ILE A 36 -1.66 2.81 -1.10
N THR A 37 -2.41 1.90 -0.48
CA THR A 37 -3.54 1.23 -1.09
C THR A 37 -4.53 0.84 0.00
N SER A 38 -5.81 0.86 -0.32
CA SER A 38 -6.82 0.19 0.49
C SER A 38 -6.56 -1.33 0.50
N LEU A 39 -7.04 -2.00 1.54
CA LEU A 39 -7.08 -3.45 1.65
C LEU A 39 -8.46 -3.96 1.21
N PRO A 40 -8.53 -5.11 0.52
CA PRO A 40 -9.82 -5.68 0.12
C PRO A 40 -10.63 -6.09 1.36
N PRO A 41 -11.98 -6.06 1.28
CA PRO A 41 -12.84 -6.46 2.39
C PRO A 41 -12.68 -7.95 2.74
N HIS A 42 -12.34 -8.78 1.75
CA HIS A 42 -12.08 -10.22 1.89
C HIS A 42 -10.85 -10.61 1.05
N GLY A 43 -10.21 -11.72 1.40
CA GLY A 43 -9.02 -12.23 0.71
C GLY A 43 -7.70 -11.78 1.31
N GLU A 44 -6.62 -11.90 0.54
CA GLU A 44 -5.25 -11.70 0.98
C GLU A 44 -4.57 -10.55 0.24
N THR A 45 -3.77 -9.77 0.98
CA THR A 45 -2.84 -8.80 0.39
C THR A 45 -1.41 -9.27 0.65
N LYS A 46 -0.68 -9.59 -0.42
CA LYS A 46 0.70 -10.11 -0.36
C LYS A 46 1.70 -9.01 -0.75
N VAL A 47 2.57 -8.63 0.18
CA VAL A 47 3.72 -7.75 -0.10
C VAL A 47 4.92 -8.61 -0.48
N LEU A 48 5.35 -8.53 -1.74
CA LEU A 48 6.49 -9.30 -2.23
C LEU A 48 7.75 -8.43 -2.22
N THR A 49 8.74 -8.87 -1.46
CA THR A 49 10.07 -8.25 -1.42
C THR A 49 11.06 -9.02 -2.30
N HIS A 50 12.09 -8.31 -2.78
CA HIS A 50 13.21 -8.89 -3.52
C HIS A 50 14.44 -8.03 -3.28
N GLN A 51 15.54 -8.63 -2.81
CA GLN A 51 16.79 -7.91 -2.48
C GLN A 51 16.57 -6.73 -1.52
N GLY A 52 15.79 -6.94 -0.45
CA GLY A 52 15.50 -5.92 0.57
C GLY A 52 14.56 -4.79 0.11
N LYS A 53 14.05 -4.83 -1.12
CA LYS A 53 13.12 -3.83 -1.67
C LYS A 53 11.74 -4.42 -1.92
N VAL A 54 10.71 -3.59 -1.79
CA VAL A 54 9.34 -3.99 -2.17
C VAL A 54 9.26 -4.00 -3.70
N LYS A 55 8.99 -5.17 -4.28
CA LYS A 55 8.91 -5.36 -5.72
C LYS A 55 7.49 -5.14 -6.24
N ARG A 56 6.49 -5.70 -5.56
CA ARG A 56 5.06 -5.57 -5.91
C ARG A 56 4.16 -5.91 -4.74
N ILE A 57 2.91 -5.45 -4.81
CA ILE A 57 1.82 -5.87 -3.93
C ILE A 57 0.80 -6.59 -4.80
N LYS A 58 0.37 -7.78 -4.36
CA LYS A 58 -0.68 -8.58 -5.00
C LYS A 58 -1.92 -8.59 -4.11
N PHE A 59 -3.08 -8.52 -4.74
CA PHE A 59 -4.38 -8.71 -4.11
C PHE A 59 -4.93 -10.04 -4.62
N ASP A 60 -5.42 -10.85 -3.70
CA ASP A 60 -5.89 -12.20 -3.95
C ASP A 60 -7.24 -12.33 -3.24
N GLU A 61 -8.32 -11.96 -3.92
CA GLU A 61 -9.66 -11.84 -3.32
C GLU A 61 -10.33 -13.21 -3.11
N GLY A 62 -9.65 -14.32 -3.47
CA GLY A 62 -10.23 -15.65 -3.59
C GLY A 62 -11.14 -15.74 -4.83
N GLU A 63 -11.34 -16.95 -5.34
CA GLU A 63 -12.48 -17.22 -6.23
C GLU A 63 -13.67 -17.59 -5.34
N GLU A 64 -14.80 -16.88 -5.47
CA GLU A 64 -16.08 -17.45 -5.04
C GLU A 64 -16.40 -18.61 -5.99
N PHE A 65 -16.48 -19.83 -5.45
CA PHE A 65 -16.93 -21.02 -6.14
C PHE A 65 -18.18 -21.58 -5.47
#